data_AF-A0A9W7PTX3-F1
#
_entry.id   AF-A0A9W7PTX3-F1
#
_cell.length_a   1.000
_cell.length_b   1.000
_cell.length_c   1.000
_cell.angle_alpha   90.00
_cell.angle_beta   90.00
_cell.angle_gamma   90.00
#
_symmetry.space_group_name_H-M   'P 1'
#
loop_
_entity.id
_entity.type
_entity.pdbx_description
1 polymer ?
#
loop_
_entity_poly.entity_id
_entity_poly.type
_entity_poly.pdbx_seq_one_letter_code
_entity_poly.pdbx_strand_id
1 'polypeptide(L)'
;EINTLKSKKLLLTQRKNDEFNAFNEHISQIEECFQELSEIAYNTAGVLNIQFDSNINERNNSTTGRVKIQCELPDDRSHGINYMKINMFDLSWFLTSLSNNLPKITFLFHDGSYSKPNPAVKGKILKHVDSVLNNLGKGQYFVTINKNEILTEDFTHFDKENKFIARLDREDNNQNRFFGFKLYTN
;
A
#
# COMPACT_ATOMS: atom_id res chain seq x y z
N GLU A 1 3.43 -40.29 24.22
CA GLU A 1 2.70 -39.60 23.12
C GLU A 1 2.69 -38.07 23.25
N ILE A 2 2.24 -37.49 24.37
CA ILE A 2 2.19 -36.03 24.57
C ILE A 2 3.56 -35.34 24.41
N ASN A 3 4.62 -35.90 25.00
CA ASN A 3 5.98 -35.34 24.87
C ASN A 3 6.49 -35.37 23.43
N THR A 4 6.19 -36.42 22.68
CA THR A 4 6.57 -36.58 21.27
C THR A 4 5.85 -35.55 20.38
N LEU A 5 4.57 -35.29 20.63
CA LEU A 5 3.79 -34.28 19.93
C LEU A 5 4.28 -32.86 20.23
N LYS A 6 4.61 -32.57 21.49
CA LYS A 6 5.22 -31.29 21.90
C LYS A 6 6.57 -31.06 21.21
N SER A 7 7.45 -32.07 21.17
CA SER A 7 8.74 -31.97 20.47
C SER A 7 8.58 -31.75 18.96
N LYS A 8 7.63 -32.44 18.31
CA LYS A 8 7.34 -32.22 16.87
C LYS A 8 6.82 -30.80 16.60
N LYS A 9 5.93 -30.28 17.45
CA LYS A 9 5.41 -28.91 17.35
C LYS A 9 6.54 -27.88 17.49
N LEU A 10 7.42 -28.04 18.48
CA LEU A 10 8.56 -27.15 18.70
C LEU A 10 9.49 -27.11 17.47
N LEU A 11 9.84 -28.27 16.93
CA LEU A 11 10.68 -28.36 15.73
C LEU A 11 10.05 -27.67 14.53
N LEU A 12 8.73 -27.81 14.36
CA LEU A 12 8.00 -27.18 13.25
C LEU A 12 7.96 -25.65 13.42
N THR A 13 7.71 -25.15 14.63
CA THR A 13 7.77 -23.72 14.95
C THR A 13 9.16 -23.14 14.67
N GLN A 14 10.22 -23.86 15.08
CA GLN A 14 11.59 -23.43 14.82
C GLN A 14 11.87 -23.31 13.31
N ARG A 15 11.49 -24.34 12.53
CA ARG A 15 11.62 -24.29 11.06
C ARG A 15 10.88 -23.10 10.45
N LYS A 16 9.68 -22.78 10.94
CA LYS A 16 8.91 -21.62 10.46
C LYS A 16 9.54 -20.29 10.85
N ASN A 17 10.15 -20.21 12.04
CA ASN A 17 10.92 -19.05 12.44
C ASN A 17 12.17 -18.86 11.56
N ASP A 18 12.88 -19.95 11.24
CA ASP A 18 14.06 -19.90 10.37
C ASP A 18 13.67 -19.51 8.92
N GLU A 19 12.57 -20.06 8.41
CA GLU A 19 11.97 -19.65 7.13
C GLU A 19 11.60 -18.16 7.12
N PHE A 20 11.03 -17.64 8.20
CA PHE A 20 10.68 -16.23 8.34
C PHE A 20 11.93 -15.33 8.39
N ASN A 21 12.93 -15.70 9.18
CA ASN A 21 14.17 -14.94 9.33
C ASN A 21 14.96 -14.82 8.02
N ALA A 22 14.78 -15.75 7.08
CA ALA A 22 15.35 -15.63 5.74
C ALA A 22 14.83 -14.40 4.96
N PHE A 23 13.73 -13.79 5.39
CA PHE A 23 13.16 -12.57 4.80
C PHE A 23 13.48 -11.30 5.59
N ASN A 24 14.30 -11.33 6.64
CA ASN A 24 14.53 -10.17 7.51
C ASN A 24 15.04 -8.93 6.77
N GLU A 25 15.97 -9.09 5.82
CA GLU A 25 16.45 -7.96 5.02
C GLU A 25 15.33 -7.33 4.19
N HIS A 26 14.48 -8.17 3.58
CA HIS A 26 13.35 -7.70 2.80
C HIS A 26 12.29 -7.02 3.68
N ILE A 27 12.04 -7.57 4.87
CA ILE A 27 11.15 -6.98 5.87
C ILE A 27 11.66 -5.59 6.26
N SER A 28 12.93 -5.45 6.61
CA SER A 28 13.52 -4.15 6.96
C SER A 28 13.37 -3.12 5.85
N GLN A 29 13.55 -3.51 4.59
CA GLN A 29 13.34 -2.60 3.45
C GLN A 29 11.87 -2.19 3.28
N ILE A 30 10.91 -3.08 3.53
CA ILE A 30 9.48 -2.73 3.52
C ILE A 30 9.17 -1.74 4.65
N GLU A 31 9.72 -1.98 5.85
CA GLU A 31 9.55 -1.12 7.01
C GLU A 31 10.15 0.28 6.78
N GLU A 32 11.35 0.36 6.21
CA GLU A 32 12.01 1.60 5.82
C GLU A 32 11.22 2.37 4.75
N CYS A 33 10.71 1.68 3.73
CA CYS A 33 9.89 2.30 2.69
C CYS A 33 8.58 2.86 3.25
N PHE A 34 7.93 2.15 4.18
CA PHE A 34 6.74 2.65 4.86
C PHE A 34 7.04 3.91 5.67
N GLN A 35 8.16 3.91 6.38
CA GLN A 35 8.62 5.07 7.15
C GLN A 35 8.87 6.26 6.22
N GLU A 36 9.61 6.09 5.13
CA GLU A 36 9.87 7.15 4.14
C GLU A 36 8.57 7.75 3.60
N LEU A 37 7.61 6.90 3.18
CA LEU A 37 6.32 7.36 2.68
C LEU A 37 5.54 8.17 3.73
N SER A 38 5.56 7.71 4.99
CA SER A 38 4.90 8.43 6.09
C SER A 38 5.54 9.78 6.41
N GLU A 39 6.88 9.87 6.32
CA GLU A 39 7.61 11.13 6.48
C GLU A 39 7.30 12.10 5.35
N ILE A 40 7.20 11.62 4.11
CA ILE A 40 6.78 12.44 2.96
C ILE A 40 5.34 12.95 3.15
N ALA A 41 4.44 12.07 3.58
CA ALA A 41 3.03 12.42 3.75
C ALA A 41 2.81 13.42 4.89
N TYR A 42 3.39 13.14 6.06
CA TYR A 42 3.01 13.76 7.34
C TYR A 42 4.18 14.40 8.10
N ASN A 43 5.37 14.45 7.51
CA ASN A 43 6.60 14.92 8.14
C ASN A 43 6.93 14.20 9.45
N THR A 44 6.43 12.97 9.62
CA THR A 44 6.62 12.19 10.83
C THR A 44 6.72 10.70 10.49
N ALA A 45 7.66 10.01 11.10
CA ALA A 45 7.87 8.58 10.93
C ALA A 45 6.69 7.77 11.46
N GLY A 46 6.09 6.98 10.58
CA GLY A 46 5.21 5.86 10.87
C GLY A 46 6.01 4.60 11.18
N VAL A 47 5.34 3.65 11.81
CA VAL A 47 5.93 2.35 12.18
C VAL A 47 5.20 1.26 11.44
N LEU A 48 5.95 0.48 10.66
CA LEU A 48 5.53 -0.83 10.18
C LEU A 48 6.37 -1.86 10.93
N ASN A 49 5.72 -2.87 11.51
CA ASN A 49 6.39 -3.99 12.17
C ASN A 49 5.81 -5.30 11.64
N ILE A 50 6.68 -6.13 11.06
CA ILE A 50 6.35 -7.48 10.60
C ILE A 50 7.13 -8.47 11.46
N GLN A 51 6.42 -9.27 12.26
CA GLN A 51 7.04 -10.21 13.19
C GLN A 51 6.37 -11.59 13.16
N PHE A 52 7.16 -12.64 13.37
CA PHE A 52 6.64 -13.98 13.59
C PHE A 52 6.28 -14.19 15.06
N ASP A 53 4.98 -14.30 15.34
CA ASP A 53 4.44 -14.58 16.66
C ASP A 53 4.26 -16.09 16.84
N SER A 54 5.23 -16.72 17.51
CA SER A 54 5.20 -18.13 17.88
C SER A 54 4.45 -18.42 19.18
N ASN A 55 4.08 -17.39 19.94
CA ASN A 55 3.43 -17.49 21.25
C ASN A 55 1.91 -17.63 21.10
N ILE A 56 1.45 -18.66 20.39
CA ILE A 56 0.02 -18.90 20.28
C ILE A 56 -0.46 -19.81 21.41
N ASN A 57 -1.32 -19.26 22.26
CA ASN A 57 -2.02 -19.97 23.31
C ASN A 57 -2.65 -21.27 22.77
N GLU A 58 -2.45 -22.39 23.48
CA GLU A 58 -2.93 -23.73 23.10
C GLU A 58 -4.45 -23.81 22.85
N ARG A 59 -5.22 -22.80 23.30
CA ARG A 59 -6.67 -22.72 23.16
C ARG A 59 -7.18 -22.50 21.72
N ASN A 60 -6.34 -22.04 20.78
CA ASN A 60 -6.79 -21.61 19.45
C ASN A 60 -6.52 -22.61 18.30
N ASN A 61 -6.10 -23.85 18.58
CA ASN A 61 -5.79 -24.89 17.57
C ASN A 61 -4.79 -24.50 16.47
N SER A 62 -4.12 -23.35 16.55
CA SER A 62 -3.11 -22.94 15.59
C SER A 62 -1.81 -23.72 15.84
N THR A 63 -1.35 -24.42 14.82
CA THR A 63 -0.34 -25.46 14.97
C THR A 63 1.11 -24.95 14.94
N THR A 64 1.40 -23.76 14.41
CA THR A 64 2.80 -23.39 14.06
C THR A 64 3.27 -21.94 14.27
N GLY A 65 2.43 -21.00 14.70
CA GLY A 65 2.78 -19.56 14.75
C GLY A 65 2.03 -18.74 13.68
N ARG A 66 2.08 -17.41 13.77
CA ARG A 66 1.45 -16.47 12.81
C ARG A 66 2.38 -15.31 12.50
N VAL A 67 2.32 -14.76 11.29
CA VAL A 67 2.94 -13.47 10.99
C VAL A 67 1.99 -12.38 11.43
N LYS A 68 2.46 -11.50 12.31
CA LYS A 68 1.73 -10.33 12.79
C LYS A 68 2.31 -9.10 12.09
N ILE A 69 1.42 -8.34 11.45
CA ILE A 69 1.73 -7.09 10.78
C ILE A 69 1.05 -5.97 11.56
N GLN A 70 1.79 -4.94 11.94
CA GLN A 70 1.29 -3.78 12.66
C GLN A 70 1.74 -2.51 11.95
N CYS A 71 0.78 -1.63 11.64
CA CYS A 71 1.04 -0.33 11.01
C CYS A 71 0.48 0.77 11.91
N GLU A 72 1.31 1.74 12.27
CA GLU A 72 0.96 2.86 13.12
C GLU A 72 1.43 4.17 12.48
N LEU A 73 0.57 5.19 12.53
CA LEU A 73 0.90 6.56 12.18
C LEU A 73 0.71 7.46 13.41
N PRO A 74 1.51 8.52 13.56
CA PRO A 74 1.24 9.57 14.53
C PRO A 74 -0.14 10.19 14.25
N ASP A 75 -0.98 10.29 15.28
CA ASP A 75 -2.36 10.81 15.20
C ASP A 75 -3.30 10.10 14.21
N ASP A 76 -3.33 8.76 14.27
CA ASP A 76 -4.16 7.87 13.44
C ASP A 76 -5.70 7.92 13.70
N ARG A 77 -6.21 9.08 14.13
CA ARG A 77 -7.61 9.26 14.56
C ARG A 77 -8.55 9.68 13.44
N SER A 78 -8.03 10.07 12.27
CA SER A 78 -8.88 10.48 11.14
C SER A 78 -9.07 9.37 10.10
N HIS A 79 -10.24 9.34 9.47
CA HIS A 79 -10.50 8.41 8.38
C HIS A 79 -9.54 8.62 7.20
N GLY A 80 -9.18 9.87 6.87
CA GLY A 80 -8.25 10.16 5.77
C GLY A 80 -6.85 9.59 6.00
N ILE A 81 -6.35 9.64 7.25
CA ILE A 81 -5.05 9.06 7.63
C ILE A 81 -5.08 7.54 7.52
N ASN A 82 -6.14 6.89 7.98
CA ASN A 82 -6.27 5.44 7.88
C ASN A 82 -6.27 4.93 6.42
N TYR A 83 -6.93 5.65 5.49
CA TYR A 83 -6.90 5.29 4.07
C TYR A 83 -5.50 5.47 3.48
N MET A 84 -4.81 6.56 3.82
CA MET A 84 -3.44 6.78 3.36
C MET A 84 -2.48 5.75 3.95
N LYS A 85 -2.68 5.32 5.20
CA LYS A 85 -1.91 4.25 5.84
C LYS A 85 -1.98 2.95 5.04
N ILE A 86 -3.18 2.56 4.58
CA ILE A 86 -3.36 1.39 3.71
C ILE A 86 -2.61 1.59 2.40
N ASN A 87 -2.77 2.75 1.75
CA ASN A 87 -2.08 3.03 0.49
C ASN A 87 -0.55 2.96 0.64
N MET A 88 0.00 3.52 1.72
CA MET A 88 1.44 3.49 1.99
C MET A 88 1.92 2.08 2.31
N PHE A 89 1.13 1.29 3.03
CA PHE A 89 1.42 -0.13 3.25
C PHE A 89 1.53 -0.87 1.91
N ASP A 90 0.51 -0.79 1.06
CA ASP A 90 0.50 -1.45 -0.26
C ASP A 90 1.64 -0.96 -1.16
N LEU A 91 1.93 0.35 -1.15
CA LEU A 91 3.05 0.95 -1.86
C LEU A 91 4.41 0.43 -1.35
N SER A 92 4.56 0.22 -0.04
CA SER A 92 5.82 -0.27 0.54
C SER A 92 6.15 -1.65 0.00
N TRP A 93 5.15 -2.55 -0.09
CA TRP A 93 5.32 -3.86 -0.72
C TRP A 93 5.63 -3.75 -2.21
N PHE A 94 4.89 -2.89 -2.92
CA PHE A 94 5.05 -2.73 -4.35
C PHE A 94 6.44 -2.19 -4.73
N LEU A 95 6.86 -1.08 -4.13
CA LEU A 95 8.12 -0.41 -4.43
C LEU A 95 9.32 -1.28 -4.06
N THR A 96 9.29 -1.92 -2.88
CA THR A 96 10.39 -2.81 -2.47
C THR A 96 10.44 -4.09 -3.30
N SER A 97 9.29 -4.65 -3.71
CA SER A 97 9.26 -5.78 -4.64
C SER A 97 9.92 -5.42 -5.97
N LEU A 98 9.65 -4.22 -6.49
CA LEU A 98 10.29 -3.74 -7.71
C LEU A 98 11.80 -3.55 -7.50
N SER A 99 12.22 -2.82 -6.47
CA SER A 99 13.64 -2.54 -6.20
C SER A 99 14.48 -3.80 -6.09
N ASN A 100 13.96 -4.84 -5.46
CA ASN A 100 14.67 -6.10 -5.23
C ASN A 100 14.56 -7.13 -6.37
N ASN A 101 13.94 -6.79 -7.50
CA ASN A 101 13.65 -7.73 -8.59
C ASN A 101 12.92 -9.00 -8.11
N LEU A 102 12.09 -8.87 -7.07
CA LEU A 102 11.36 -10.01 -6.55
C LEU A 102 10.23 -10.36 -7.51
N PRO A 103 10.04 -11.64 -7.83
CA PRO A 103 9.00 -12.05 -8.76
C PRO A 103 7.68 -12.04 -8.00
N LYS A 104 6.82 -11.01 -8.15
CA LYS A 104 5.34 -11.14 -8.03
C LYS A 104 4.52 -9.88 -8.29
N ILE A 105 4.96 -8.66 -7.95
CA ILE A 105 4.11 -7.45 -8.09
C ILE A 105 4.74 -6.47 -9.06
N THR A 106 4.23 -6.43 -10.29
CA THR A 106 4.69 -5.51 -11.35
C THR A 106 3.75 -4.34 -11.57
N PHE A 107 2.55 -4.37 -11.00
CA PHE A 107 1.63 -3.25 -11.02
C PHE A 107 0.82 -3.19 -9.72
N LEU A 108 0.32 -1.99 -9.42
CA LEU A 108 -0.57 -1.72 -8.31
C LEU A 108 -1.72 -0.83 -8.79
N PHE A 109 -2.94 -1.08 -8.33
CA PHE A 109 -4.11 -0.28 -8.66
C PHE A 109 -4.88 0.05 -7.39
N HIS A 110 -5.08 1.34 -7.12
CA HIS A 110 -5.92 1.83 -6.04
C HIS A 110 -7.16 2.52 -6.59
N ASP A 111 -8.33 1.89 -6.40
CA ASP A 111 -9.61 2.47 -6.75
C ASP A 111 -10.28 3.12 -5.54
N GLY A 112 -10.52 4.43 -5.57
CA GLY A 112 -11.28 5.14 -4.56
C GLY A 112 -10.60 5.32 -3.19
N SER A 113 -9.48 4.66 -2.92
CA SER A 113 -8.74 4.81 -1.66
C SER A 113 -8.14 6.22 -1.48
N TYR A 114 -8.01 6.96 -2.58
CA TYR A 114 -7.59 8.36 -2.61
C TYR A 114 -8.75 9.36 -2.43
N SER A 115 -9.99 8.92 -2.21
CA SER A 115 -11.12 9.85 -2.01
C SER A 115 -11.04 10.65 -0.71
N LYS A 116 -10.78 9.98 0.42
CA LYS A 116 -10.79 10.58 1.76
C LYS A 116 -9.51 11.28 2.23
N PRO A 117 -8.30 10.90 1.81
CA PRO A 117 -7.08 11.55 2.28
C PRO A 117 -7.04 13.06 1.98
N ASN A 118 -6.21 13.81 2.68
CA ASN A 118 -6.01 15.23 2.41
C ASN A 118 -5.38 15.40 0.99
N PRO A 119 -5.95 16.26 0.12
CA PRO A 119 -5.42 16.50 -1.23
C PRO A 119 -3.91 16.80 -1.28
N ALA A 120 -3.38 17.56 -0.32
CA ALA A 120 -1.95 17.89 -0.26
C ALA A 120 -1.06 16.66 -0.05
N VAL A 121 -1.54 15.68 0.72
CA VAL A 121 -0.80 14.42 0.97
C VAL A 121 -0.80 13.53 -0.27
N LYS A 122 -1.92 13.50 -1.02
CA LYS A 122 -2.04 12.71 -2.26
C LYS A 122 -0.97 13.13 -3.26
N GLY A 123 -0.85 14.44 -3.51
CA GLY A 123 0.12 14.99 -4.45
C GLY A 123 1.56 14.62 -4.12
N LYS A 124 1.97 14.78 -2.84
CA LYS A 124 3.31 14.41 -2.38
C LYS A 124 3.64 12.94 -2.62
N ILE A 125 2.75 12.04 -2.21
CA ILE A 125 2.96 10.59 -2.38
C ILE A 125 3.01 10.22 -3.86
N LEU A 126 2.07 10.70 -4.67
CA LEU A 126 2.02 10.36 -6.09
C LEU A 126 3.26 10.85 -6.85
N LYS A 127 3.74 12.06 -6.56
CA LYS A 127 4.98 12.60 -7.14
C LYS A 127 6.21 11.77 -6.74
N HIS A 128 6.28 11.38 -5.47
CA HIS A 128 7.36 10.53 -4.99
C HIS A 128 7.34 9.16 -5.68
N VAL A 129 6.19 8.50 -5.73
CA VAL A 129 6.04 7.20 -6.40
C VAL A 129 6.40 7.31 -7.89
N ASP A 130 5.96 8.35 -8.58
CA ASP A 130 6.32 8.58 -9.98
C ASP A 130 7.84 8.71 -10.16
N SER A 131 8.51 9.49 -9.31
CA SER A 131 9.97 9.62 -9.31
C SER A 131 10.67 8.28 -9.11
N VAL A 132 10.24 7.49 -8.12
CA VAL A 132 10.81 6.15 -7.86
C VAL A 132 10.62 5.23 -9.06
N LEU A 133 9.42 5.16 -9.64
CA LEU A 133 9.15 4.29 -10.80
C LEU A 133 9.94 4.71 -12.04
N ASN A 134 10.06 6.03 -12.30
CA ASN A 134 10.88 6.55 -13.40
C ASN A 134 12.35 6.17 -13.21
N ASN A 135 12.89 6.28 -11.99
CA ASN A 135 14.28 5.93 -11.69
C ASN A 135 14.54 4.42 -11.82
N LEU A 136 13.57 3.59 -11.40
CA LEU A 136 13.67 2.13 -11.53
C LEU A 136 13.48 1.65 -12.97
N GLY A 137 12.80 2.41 -13.82
CA GLY A 137 12.48 2.05 -15.21
C GLY A 137 11.55 0.84 -15.33
N LYS A 138 10.79 0.51 -14.29
CA LYS A 138 9.89 -0.66 -14.24
C LYS A 138 8.75 -0.46 -13.26
N GLY A 139 7.67 -1.20 -13.48
CA GLY A 139 6.47 -1.17 -12.66
C GLY A 139 5.43 -0.17 -13.15
N GLN A 140 4.17 -0.37 -12.76
CA GLN A 140 3.08 0.53 -13.13
C GLN A 140 2.13 0.74 -11.94
N TYR A 141 1.90 2.00 -11.57
CA TYR A 141 0.94 2.36 -10.53
C TYR A 141 -0.23 3.12 -11.12
N PHE A 142 -1.45 2.73 -10.75
CA PHE A 142 -2.68 3.35 -11.17
C PHE A 142 -3.50 3.78 -9.95
N VAL A 143 -4.10 4.97 -10.06
CA VAL A 143 -5.01 5.51 -9.06
C VAL A 143 -6.22 6.14 -9.73
N THR A 144 -7.40 5.98 -9.12
CA THR A 144 -8.59 6.75 -9.48
C THR A 144 -8.77 7.91 -8.49
N ILE A 145 -8.95 9.12 -9.03
CA ILE A 145 -9.07 10.33 -8.21
C ILE A 145 -10.09 11.26 -8.87
N ASN A 146 -11.03 11.80 -8.09
CA ASN A 146 -11.92 12.83 -8.60
C ASN A 146 -11.15 14.14 -8.82
N LYS A 147 -11.48 14.91 -9.86
CA LYS A 147 -10.78 16.16 -10.19
C LYS A 147 -10.72 17.16 -9.02
N ASN A 148 -11.75 17.19 -8.18
CA ASN A 148 -11.85 18.06 -7.00
C ASN A 148 -11.16 17.51 -5.74
N GLU A 149 -10.60 16.30 -5.79
CA GLU A 149 -9.94 15.63 -4.67
C GLU A 149 -8.42 15.74 -4.70
N ILE A 150 -7.86 16.38 -5.73
CA ILE A 150 -6.44 16.68 -5.89
C ILE A 150 -6.25 18.20 -6.00
N LEU A 151 -5.11 18.71 -5.52
CA LEU A 151 -4.82 20.13 -5.65
C LEU A 151 -4.62 20.51 -7.12
N THR A 152 -5.03 21.73 -7.49
CA THR A 152 -4.90 22.25 -8.86
C THR A 152 -3.46 22.23 -9.36
N GLU A 153 -2.50 22.51 -8.48
CA GLU A 153 -1.07 22.52 -8.80
C GLU A 153 -0.57 21.10 -9.13
N ASP A 154 -0.95 20.11 -8.32
CA ASP A 154 -0.62 18.70 -8.56
C ASP A 154 -1.29 18.17 -9.83
N PHE A 155 -2.57 18.52 -10.04
CA PHE A 155 -3.28 18.20 -11.28
C PHE A 155 -2.54 18.76 -12.49
N THR A 156 -2.17 20.04 -12.46
CA THR A 156 -1.48 20.72 -13.57
C THR A 156 -0.12 20.08 -13.83
N HIS A 157 0.60 19.67 -12.78
CA HIS A 157 1.87 18.97 -12.90
C HIS A 157 1.70 17.61 -13.62
N PHE A 158 0.78 16.76 -13.16
CA PHE A 158 0.53 15.46 -13.78
C PHE A 158 -0.02 15.56 -15.21
N ASP A 159 -0.78 16.62 -15.52
CA ASP A 159 -1.25 16.90 -16.87
C ASP A 159 -0.10 17.21 -17.83
N LYS A 160 0.80 18.13 -17.42
CA LYS A 160 1.98 18.49 -18.21
C LYS A 160 2.92 17.32 -18.46
N GLU A 161 3.00 16.39 -17.52
CA GLU A 161 3.81 15.19 -17.64
C GLU A 161 3.10 14.01 -18.33
N ASN A 162 1.91 14.23 -18.88
CA ASN A 162 1.10 13.21 -19.56
C ASN A 162 0.83 11.96 -18.70
N LYS A 163 0.61 12.13 -17.39
CA LYS A 163 0.37 11.03 -16.44
C LYS A 163 -1.10 10.59 -16.37
N PHE A 164 -2.02 11.35 -16.96
CA PHE A 164 -3.43 10.96 -17.05
C PHE A 164 -3.69 10.07 -18.26
N ILE A 165 -3.98 8.79 -18.01
CA ILE A 165 -4.28 7.82 -19.07
C ILE A 165 -5.75 7.86 -19.54
N ALA A 166 -6.67 8.31 -18.68
CA ALA A 166 -8.09 8.34 -18.94
C ALA A 166 -8.77 9.45 -18.13
N ARG A 167 -9.76 10.10 -18.73
CA ARG A 167 -10.58 11.14 -18.10
C ARG A 167 -12.04 10.84 -18.33
N LEU A 168 -12.80 10.69 -17.24
CA LEU A 168 -14.24 10.50 -17.30
C LEU A 168 -14.90 11.85 -17.02
N ASP A 169 -15.13 12.62 -18.07
CA ASP A 169 -15.75 13.94 -17.98
C ASP A 169 -17.19 13.92 -18.50
N ARG A 170 -18.14 14.28 -17.62
CA ARG A 170 -19.56 14.37 -17.98
C ARG A 170 -19.90 15.74 -18.61
N GLU A 171 -19.10 16.76 -18.33
CA GLU A 171 -19.33 18.14 -18.75
C GLU A 171 -18.81 18.41 -20.17
N ASP A 172 -17.95 17.54 -20.70
CA ASP A 172 -17.50 17.55 -22.10
C ASP A 172 -18.58 16.98 -23.05
N ASN A 173 -19.72 17.67 -23.14
CA ASN A 173 -20.81 17.37 -24.06
C ASN A 173 -21.28 15.90 -24.04
N ASN A 174 -21.19 15.22 -22.89
CA ASN A 174 -21.48 13.80 -22.71
C ASN A 174 -20.60 12.81 -23.52
N GLN A 175 -19.51 13.27 -24.15
CA GLN A 175 -18.63 12.44 -24.98
C GLN A 175 -17.92 11.35 -24.17
N ASN A 176 -17.56 11.64 -22.90
CA ASN A 176 -16.78 10.75 -22.05
C ASN A 176 -17.62 10.08 -20.94
N ARG A 177 -18.91 9.82 -21.19
CA ARG A 177 -19.78 9.09 -20.25
C ARG A 177 -19.37 7.63 -20.13
N PHE A 178 -19.13 7.19 -18.90
CA PHE A 178 -18.94 5.78 -18.54
C PHE A 178 -20.14 5.33 -17.67
N PHE A 179 -20.83 4.26 -18.08
CA PHE A 179 -22.03 3.66 -17.44
C PHE A 179 -23.35 4.48 -17.38
N GLY A 180 -23.51 5.60 -18.10
CA GLY A 180 -24.70 6.47 -17.96
C GLY A 180 -25.91 6.09 -18.82
N PHE A 181 -27.03 5.68 -18.20
CA PHE A 181 -28.35 5.66 -18.84
C PHE A 181 -28.79 7.08 -19.23
N LYS A 182 -29.36 7.23 -20.43
CA LYS A 182 -30.05 8.44 -20.87
C LYS A 182 -31.41 8.48 -20.18
N LEU A 183 -31.59 9.35 -19.18
CA LEU A 183 -32.95 9.73 -18.78
C LEU A 183 -33.51 10.52 -19.96
N TYR A 184 -34.42 9.91 -20.71
CA TYR A 184 -35.20 10.60 -21.73
C TYR A 184 -36.07 11.63 -20.99
N THR A 185 -35.83 12.91 -21.23
CA THR A 185 -36.81 13.95 -20.92
C THR A 185 -37.92 13.87 -21.96
N ASN A 186 -39.15 13.60 -21.52
CA ASN A 186 -40.37 13.79 -22.32
C ASN A 186 -40.55 15.25 -22.72
#